data_AF-A0A7W1PPB1-F1
#
_entry.id   AF-A0A7W1PPB1-F1
#
_cell.length_a   1.000
_cell.length_b   1.000
_cell.length_c   1.000
_cell.angle_alpha   90.00
_cell.angle_beta   90.00
_cell.angle_gamma   90.00
#
_symmetry.space_group_name_H-M   'P 1'
#
loop_
_entity.id
_entity.type
_entity.pdbx_description
1 polymer ?
#
loop_
_entity_poly.entity_id
_entity_poly.type
_entity_poly.pdbx_seq_one_letter_code
_entity_poly.pdbx_strand_id
1 'polypeptide(L)'
;RFGPQATAFASGWMLVRGARRRRSLDRGFPLSDHVDWPGLLAAVEATGAERVWATHGFTGPVVRWLRERGLDASAVETRFQGDVDDDGARETEPAP
;
A
#
# COMPACT_ATOMS: atom_id res chain seq x y z
N ARG A 1 9.37 20.99 33.01
CA ARG A 1 8.43 21.29 31.91
C ARG A 1 9.12 20.95 30.60
N PHE A 2 8.52 20.15 29.72
CA PHE A 2 9.13 19.79 28.43
C PHE A 2 9.20 20.99 27.48
N GLY A 3 10.22 21.01 26.62
CA GLY A 3 10.43 22.02 25.57
C GLY A 3 9.54 21.78 24.35
N PRO A 4 9.83 22.42 23.19
CA PRO A 4 9.05 22.26 21.97
C PRO A 4 8.93 20.78 21.54
N GLN A 5 7.73 20.35 21.17
CA GLN A 5 7.43 19.00 20.68
C GLN A 5 7.06 19.00 19.19
N ALA A 6 7.27 17.86 18.53
CA ALA A 6 6.87 17.61 17.15
C ALA A 6 6.26 16.21 17.02
N THR A 7 5.34 16.05 16.07
CA THR A 7 4.56 14.83 15.82
C THR A 7 4.93 14.22 14.47
N ALA A 8 5.09 12.89 14.44
CA ALA A 8 5.34 12.17 13.20
C ALA A 8 4.52 10.88 13.07
N PHE A 9 4.37 10.40 11.84
CA PHE A 9 3.68 9.15 11.55
C PHE A 9 4.46 8.30 10.54
N ALA A 10 4.49 6.99 10.76
CA ALA A 10 5.15 6.02 9.88
C ALA A 10 4.09 5.10 9.27
N SER A 11 3.95 5.16 7.93
CA SER A 11 2.97 4.37 7.18
C SER A 11 3.31 4.38 5.70
N GLY A 12 3.03 3.31 4.95
CA GLY A 12 3.23 3.23 3.50
C GLY A 12 2.49 4.36 2.76
N TRP A 13 1.33 4.75 3.27
CA TRP A 13 0.54 5.86 2.75
C TRP A 13 1.22 7.23 2.84
N MET A 14 2.30 7.37 3.61
CA MET A 14 3.09 8.61 3.62
C MET A 14 3.84 8.86 2.30
N LEU A 15 3.91 7.88 1.40
CA LEU A 15 4.28 8.08 -0.02
C LEU A 15 3.22 8.89 -0.79
N VAL A 16 1.94 8.80 -0.41
CA VAL A 16 0.83 9.45 -1.11
C VAL A 16 0.62 10.87 -0.58
N ARG A 17 0.78 11.86 -1.47
CA ARG A 17 0.67 13.30 -1.12
C ARG A 17 -0.65 13.66 -0.42
N GLY A 18 -1.75 13.02 -0.82
CA GLY A 18 -3.09 13.23 -0.24
C GLY A 18 -3.17 12.80 1.22
N ALA A 19 -2.77 11.57 1.53
CA ALA A 19 -2.75 11.02 2.88
C ALA A 19 -1.84 11.83 3.81
N ARG A 20 -0.66 12.25 3.32
CA ARG A 20 0.26 13.11 4.08
C ARG A 20 -0.35 14.48 4.40
N ARG A 21 -1.10 15.08 3.47
CA ARG A 21 -1.74 16.39 3.66
C ARG A 21 -2.88 16.34 4.68
N ARG A 22 -3.69 15.27 4.68
CA ARG A 22 -4.88 15.14 5.55
C ARG A 22 -4.55 15.07 7.04
N ARG A 23 -3.35 14.63 7.42
CA ARG A 23 -2.98 14.38 8.82
C ARG A 23 -2.30 15.55 9.54
N SER A 24 -1.99 16.66 8.85
CA SER A 24 -1.37 17.88 9.45
C SER A 24 -0.19 17.61 10.40
N LEU A 25 0.67 16.66 10.05
CA LEU A 25 1.82 16.23 10.86
C LEU A 25 3.08 17.04 10.52
N ASP A 26 3.98 17.22 11.49
CA ASP A 26 5.28 17.84 11.27
C ASP A 26 6.17 16.98 10.34
N ARG A 27 6.01 15.65 10.40
CA ARG A 27 6.74 14.71 9.55
C ARG A 27 5.97 13.42 9.24
N GLY A 28 6.14 12.89 8.04
CA GLY A 28 5.65 11.56 7.65
C GLY A 28 6.81 10.70 7.14
N PHE A 29 6.84 9.43 7.52
CA PHE A 29 7.83 8.45 7.09
C PHE A 29 7.14 7.35 6.28
N PRO A 30 7.50 7.15 5.00
CA PRO A 30 6.97 6.05 4.22
C PRO A 30 7.60 4.74 4.69
N LEU A 31 6.82 3.95 5.43
CA LEU A 31 7.25 2.67 5.98
C LEU A 31 6.09 1.68 5.95
N SER A 32 6.28 0.55 5.28
CA SER A 32 5.31 -0.53 5.18
C SER A 32 6.05 -1.84 4.91
N ASP A 33 5.38 -2.94 5.22
CA ASP A 33 5.69 -4.31 4.85
C ASP A 33 5.27 -4.68 3.41
N HIS A 34 4.53 -3.80 2.73
CA HIS A 34 4.17 -3.97 1.32
C HIS A 34 5.32 -3.60 0.39
N VAL A 35 5.45 -4.38 -0.68
CA VAL A 35 6.41 -4.15 -1.75
C VAL A 35 5.93 -3.03 -2.69
N ASP A 36 6.86 -2.23 -3.19
CA ASP A 36 6.58 -1.29 -4.25
C ASP A 36 6.57 -1.96 -5.64
N TRP A 37 6.19 -1.21 -6.67
CA TRP A 37 6.06 -1.78 -8.01
C TRP A 37 7.38 -2.33 -8.58
N PRO A 38 8.52 -1.63 -8.54
CA PRO A 38 9.78 -2.18 -9.01
C PRO A 38 10.22 -3.42 -8.20
N GLY A 39 10.08 -3.40 -6.88
CA GLY A 39 10.42 -4.54 -6.02
C GLY A 39 9.56 -5.76 -6.31
N LEU A 40 8.26 -5.57 -6.60
CA LEU A 40 7.35 -6.65 -6.98
C LEU A 40 7.80 -7.33 -8.28
N LEU A 41 8.11 -6.54 -9.31
CA LEU A 41 8.55 -7.07 -10.60
C LEU A 41 9.90 -7.77 -10.48
N ALA A 42 10.85 -7.19 -9.75
CA ALA A 42 12.15 -7.79 -9.50
C ALA A 42 12.02 -9.13 -8.74
N ALA A 43 11.11 -9.21 -7.76
CA ALA A 43 10.85 -10.44 -7.04
C ALA A 43 10.28 -11.52 -7.97
N VAL A 44 9.28 -11.19 -8.79
CA VAL A 44 8.72 -12.12 -9.79
C VAL A 44 9.80 -12.62 -10.74
N GLU A 45 10.61 -11.72 -11.30
CA GLU A 45 11.69 -12.08 -12.21
C GLU A 45 12.73 -13.00 -11.54
N ALA A 46 13.14 -12.68 -10.31
CA ALA A 46 14.08 -13.48 -9.54
C ALA A 46 13.57 -14.91 -9.24
N THR A 47 12.25 -15.13 -9.23
CA THR A 47 11.71 -16.48 -9.04
C THR A 47 11.84 -17.36 -10.28
N GLY A 48 11.91 -16.78 -11.48
CA GLY A 48 11.81 -17.52 -12.74
C GLY A 48 10.44 -18.23 -12.94
N ALA A 49 9.40 -17.84 -12.20
CA ALA A 49 8.11 -18.48 -12.27
C ALA A 49 7.43 -18.28 -13.64
N GLU A 50 6.95 -19.36 -14.24
CA GLU A 50 6.18 -19.33 -15.50
C GLU A 50 4.72 -18.90 -15.27
N ARG A 51 4.21 -19.13 -14.05
CA ARG A 51 2.86 -18.80 -13.63
C ARG A 51 2.88 -17.98 -12.35
N VAL A 52 2.10 -16.90 -12.32
CA VAL A 52 2.03 -15.97 -11.19
C VAL A 52 0.57 -15.75 -10.76
N TRP A 53 0.28 -15.99 -9.48
CA TRP A 53 -1.04 -15.71 -8.91
C TRP A 53 -0.96 -14.52 -7.97
N ALA A 54 -1.66 -13.43 -8.31
CA ALA A 54 -1.72 -12.23 -7.49
C ALA A 54 -2.93 -12.29 -6.54
N THR A 55 -2.70 -11.96 -5.28
CA THR A 55 -3.73 -11.86 -4.25
C THR A 55 -3.70 -10.48 -3.61
N HIS A 56 -4.89 -9.94 -3.27
CA HIS A 56 -5.08 -8.68 -2.57
C HIS A 56 -4.49 -7.43 -3.30
N GLY A 57 -4.85 -6.24 -2.83
CA GLY A 57 -4.37 -4.98 -3.42
C GLY A 57 -4.79 -4.80 -4.88
N PHE A 58 -3.98 -4.05 -5.64
CA PHE A 58 -4.24 -3.76 -7.06
C PHE A 58 -3.76 -4.91 -7.96
N THR A 59 -4.44 -6.06 -7.90
CA THR A 59 -4.08 -7.27 -8.68
C THR A 59 -4.23 -7.09 -10.20
N GLY A 60 -5.24 -6.34 -10.64
CA GLY A 60 -5.52 -6.14 -12.07
C GLY A 60 -4.32 -5.56 -12.86
N PRO A 61 -3.72 -4.44 -12.40
CA PRO A 61 -2.52 -3.88 -13.02
C PRO A 61 -1.34 -4.85 -13.13
N VAL A 62 -0.99 -5.58 -12.06
CA VAL A 62 0.14 -6.53 -12.09
C VAL A 62 -0.13 -7.71 -13.02
N VAL A 63 -1.35 -8.28 -12.96
CA VAL A 63 -1.73 -9.40 -13.83
C VAL A 63 -1.65 -9.00 -15.30
N ARG A 64 -2.19 -7.82 -15.66
CA ARG A 64 -2.11 -7.29 -17.02
C ARG A 64 -0.66 -7.14 -17.48
N TRP A 65 0.16 -6.48 -16.66
CA TRP A 65 1.56 -6.21 -16.99
C TRP A 65 2.38 -7.48 -17.21
N LEU A 66 2.21 -8.49 -16.35
CA LEU A 66 2.93 -9.76 -16.48
C LEU A 66 2.47 -10.53 -17.73
N ARG A 67 1.17 -10.53 -18.04
CA ARG A 67 0.64 -11.14 -19.29
C ARG A 67 1.18 -10.48 -20.55
N GLU A 68 1.29 -9.15 -20.57
CA GLU A 68 1.89 -8.40 -21.69
C GLU A 68 3.37 -8.78 -21.93
N ARG A 69 4.03 -9.40 -20.93
CA ARG A 69 5.41 -9.88 -20.99
C ARG A 69 5.51 -11.40 -21.20
N GLY A 70 4.39 -12.06 -21.49
CA GLY A 70 4.34 -13.48 -21.83
C GLY A 70 4.19 -14.44 -20.65
N LEU A 71 3.97 -13.95 -19.43
CA LEU A 71 3.75 -14.80 -18.25
C LEU A 71 2.28 -15.19 -18.10
N ASP A 72 2.03 -16.41 -17.61
CA ASP A 72 0.69 -16.84 -17.20
C ASP A 72 0.35 -16.24 -15.83
N ALA A 73 -0.22 -15.03 -15.82
CA ALA A 73 -0.61 -14.37 -14.57
C ALA A 73 -2.12 -14.39 -14.36
N SER A 74 -2.60 -14.55 -13.13
CA SER A 74 -4.04 -14.44 -12.80
C SER A 74 -4.26 -13.88 -11.39
N ALA A 75 -5.39 -13.20 -11.17
CA ALA A 75 -5.81 -12.80 -9.83
C ALA A 75 -6.54 -13.97 -9.16
N VAL A 76 -6.32 -14.14 -7.86
CA VAL A 76 -7.04 -15.14 -7.05
C VAL A 76 -7.87 -14.40 -6.00
N GLU A 77 -9.16 -14.68 -5.99
CA GLU A 77 -10.05 -14.22 -4.92
C GLU A 77 -9.81 -15.04 -3.66
N THR A 78 -9.51 -14.32 -2.59
CA THR A 78 -9.22 -14.89 -1.27
C THR A 78 -10.32 -14.49 -0.30
N ARG A 79 -10.62 -15.37 0.66
CA ARG A 79 -11.53 -15.03 1.77
C ARG A 79 -10.95 -14.00 2.74
N PHE A 80 -9.64 -13.77 2.66
CA PHE A 80 -8.96 -12.71 3.38
C PHE A 80 -9.01 -11.44 2.52
N GLN A 81 -9.76 -10.44 2.97
CA GLN A 81 -9.54 -9.05 2.59
C GLN A 81 -8.47 -8.53 3.55
N GLY A 82 -7.38 -7.97 3.00
CA GLY A 82 -6.36 -7.32 3.82
C GLY A 82 -6.94 -6.17 4.64
N ASP A 83 -6.10 -5.52 5.46
CA ASP A 83 -6.53 -4.37 6.24
C ASP A 83 -7.24 -3.36 5.33
N VAL A 84 -8.49 -3.04 5.67
CA VAL A 84 -9.23 -1.97 5.03
C VAL A 84 -8.43 -0.71 5.31
N ASP A 85 -8.11 0.05 4.26
CA ASP A 85 -7.41 1.33 4.41
C ASP A 85 -8.21 2.24 5.36
N ASP A 86 -7.84 2.24 6.65
CA ASP A 86 -8.31 3.23 7.63
C ASP A 86 -7.58 4.55 7.35
N ASP A 87 -7.87 5.10 6.19
CA ASP A 87 -7.59 6.48 5.87
C ASP A 87 -8.71 7.34 6.50
N GLY A 88 -8.82 7.20 7.83
CA GLY A 88 -9.78 7.82 8.74
C GLY A 88 -10.36 9.14 8.26
N ALA A 89 -11.48 9.05 7.56
CA ALA A 89 -12.60 9.94 7.78
C ALA A 89 -13.31 9.43 9.04
N ARG A 90 -12.77 9.75 10.23
CA ARG A 90 -13.66 9.85 11.39
C ARG A 90 -14.50 11.09 11.12
N GLU A 91 -15.73 10.86 10.65
CA GLU A 91 -16.79 11.84 10.78
C GLU A 91 -16.75 12.36 12.21
N THR A 92 -16.64 13.67 12.36
CA THR A 92 -16.79 14.32 13.66
C THR A 92 -18.18 13.98 14.17
N GLU A 93 -18.26 13.10 15.17
CA GLU A 93 -19.44 12.98 16.01
C GLU A 93 -19.71 14.38 16.58
N PRO A 94 -20.88 15.00 16.32
CA PRO A 94 -21.17 16.29 16.91
C PRO A 94 -21.23 16.11 18.44
N ALA A 95 -20.42 16.89 19.15
CA ALA A 95 -20.41 16.92 20.60
C ALA A 95 -21.83 17.20 21.14
N PRO A 96 -22.19 16.63 22.31
CA PRO A 96 -23.52 16.79 22.91
C PRO A 96 -23.88 18.24 23.22
#